data_AF-A0A830CPJ9-F1
#
_entry.id   AF-A0A830CPJ9-F1
#
_cell.length_a   1.000
_cell.length_b   1.000
_cell.length_c   1.000
_cell.angle_alpha   90.00
_cell.angle_beta   90.00
_cell.angle_gamma   90.00
#
_symmetry.space_group_name_H-M   'P 1'
#
loop_
_entity.id
_entity.type
_entity.pdbx_description
1 polymer ?
#
loop_
_entity_poly.entity_id
_entity_poly.type
_entity_poly.pdbx_seq_one_letter_code
_entity_poly.pdbx_strand_id
1 'polypeptide(L)'
;MEAKTVLGNNNIDDVRWLCSLSEAELDLLIGLKTMVRMRAKKIGHEFLAKKFDLQMLRELSLVFMEHLKGQLKDVPAASGFDSNLLKRNVSDSFSSMTIEDLNPFICSDKRKRMADM
;
A
#
# COMPACT_ATOMS: atom_id res chain seq x y z
N MET A 1 21.14 -9.58 2.15
CA MET A 1 20.16 -9.75 1.07
C MET A 1 20.36 -8.56 0.15
N GLU A 2 20.67 -8.76 -1.14
CA GLU A 2 20.95 -7.60 -2.01
C GLU A 2 19.70 -6.72 -2.13
N ALA A 3 19.84 -5.41 -1.92
CA ALA A 3 18.78 -4.39 -1.98
C ALA A 3 17.77 -4.58 -3.14
N LYS A 4 18.27 -5.02 -4.30
CA LYS A 4 17.49 -5.26 -5.52
C LYS A 4 16.50 -6.43 -5.40
N THR A 5 16.80 -7.43 -4.56
CA THR A 5 15.92 -8.57 -4.30
C THR A 5 14.75 -8.24 -3.38
N VAL A 6 14.91 -7.23 -2.51
CA VAL A 6 13.87 -6.77 -1.56
C VAL A 6 12.93 -5.77 -2.22
N LEU A 7 13.46 -4.80 -2.96
CA LEU A 7 12.66 -3.75 -3.60
C LEU A 7 11.98 -4.19 -4.91
N GLY A 8 12.54 -5.18 -5.60
CA GLY A 8 12.12 -5.53 -6.95
C GLY A 8 12.26 -4.33 -7.90
N ASN A 9 11.17 -3.98 -8.59
CA ASN A 9 11.11 -2.80 -9.48
C ASN A 9 10.54 -1.55 -8.80
N ASN A 10 10.32 -1.56 -7.48
CA ASN A 10 9.69 -0.46 -6.78
C ASN A 10 10.71 0.61 -6.34
N ASN A 11 10.28 1.87 -6.30
CA ASN A 11 11.05 2.93 -5.68
C ASN A 11 11.09 2.75 -4.15
N ILE A 12 12.21 3.10 -3.52
CA ILE A 12 12.38 3.02 -2.07
C ILE A 12 11.33 3.84 -1.31
N ASP A 13 10.91 5.00 -1.83
CA ASP A 13 9.89 5.83 -1.18
C ASP A 13 8.50 5.20 -1.23
N ASP A 14 8.19 4.43 -2.27
CA ASP A 14 6.94 3.67 -2.34
C ASP A 14 6.97 2.49 -1.36
N VAL A 15 8.13 1.88 -1.15
CA VAL A 15 8.31 0.81 -0.15
C VAL A 15 8.24 1.37 1.27
N ARG A 16 8.86 2.52 1.54
CA ARG A 16 8.75 3.24 2.82
C ARG A 16 7.29 3.61 3.12
N TRP A 17 6.59 4.14 2.12
CA TRP A 17 5.16 4.41 2.22
C TRP A 17 4.37 3.13 2.55
N LEU A 18 4.60 2.04 1.82
CA LEU A 18 3.93 0.76 2.05
C LEU A 18 4.16 0.24 3.49
N CYS A 19 5.37 0.39 4.02
CA CYS A 19 5.71 -0.03 5.39
C CYS A 19 5.10 0.87 6.48
N SER A 20 4.71 2.10 6.12
CA SER A 20 4.03 3.02 7.05
C SER A 20 2.55 2.71 7.24
N LEU A 21 1.97 1.86 6.39
CA LEU A 21 0.54 1.58 6.41
C LEU A 21 0.15 0.65 7.57
N SER A 22 -1.00 0.93 8.17
CA SER A 22 -1.66 0.02 9.11
C SER A 22 -2.21 -1.21 8.40
N GLU A 23 -2.54 -2.26 9.16
CA GLU A 23 -3.12 -3.50 8.63
C GLU A 23 -4.41 -3.25 7.82
N ALA A 24 -5.31 -2.40 8.32
CA ALA A 24 -6.56 -2.05 7.61
C ALA A 24 -6.30 -1.30 6.28
N GLU A 25 -5.26 -0.47 6.23
CA GLU A 25 -4.86 0.24 5.00
C GLU A 25 -4.22 -0.72 3.98
N LEU A 26 -3.43 -1.69 4.45
CA LEU A 26 -2.89 -2.77 3.62
C LEU A 26 -4.01 -3.63 3.05
N ASP A 27 -5.02 -3.99 3.85
CA ASP A 27 -6.20 -4.74 3.40
C ASP A 27 -6.96 -3.99 2.31
N LEU A 28 -7.14 -2.67 2.46
CA LEU A 28 -7.75 -1.83 1.43
C LEU A 28 -6.95 -1.87 0.12
N LEU A 29 -5.62 -1.76 0.18
CA LEU A 29 -4.76 -1.84 -1.00
C LEU A 29 -4.81 -3.22 -1.68
N ILE A 30 -4.83 -4.29 -0.89
CA ILE A 30 -5.00 -5.66 -1.40
C ILE A 30 -6.36 -5.81 -2.10
N GLY A 31 -7.41 -5.24 -1.51
CA GLY A 31 -8.74 -5.16 -2.11
C GLY A 31 -8.74 -4.43 -3.44
N LEU A 32 -8.14 -3.24 -3.51
CA LEU A 32 -7.99 -2.45 -4.74
C LEU A 32 -7.27 -3.24 -5.84
N LYS A 33 -6.11 -3.83 -5.51
CA LYS A 33 -5.34 -4.65 -6.45
C LYS A 33 -6.14 -5.86 -6.96
N THR A 34 -6.89 -6.50 -6.06
CA THR A 34 -7.72 -7.65 -6.40
C THR A 34 -8.87 -7.26 -7.34
N MET A 35 -9.56 -6.15 -7.08
CA MET A 35 -10.61 -5.63 -7.95
C MET A 35 -10.11 -5.31 -9.35
N VAL A 36 -8.95 -4.66 -9.46
CA VAL A 36 -8.31 -4.38 -10.75
C VAL A 36 -8.01 -5.67 -11.51
N ARG A 37 -7.40 -6.66 -10.86
CA ARG A 37 -7.10 -7.97 -11.48
C ARG A 37 -8.37 -8.66 -11.97
N MET A 38 -9.41 -8.72 -11.14
CA MET A 38 -10.69 -9.31 -11.50
C MET A 38 -11.31 -8.60 -12.71
N ARG A 39 -11.27 -7.26 -12.73
CA ARG A 39 -11.82 -6.48 -13.84
C ARG A 39 -11.03 -6.69 -15.13
N ALA A 40 -9.70 -6.64 -15.07
CA ALA A 40 -8.81 -6.88 -16.20
C ALA A 40 -9.04 -8.27 -16.81
N LYS A 41 -9.17 -9.30 -15.97
CA LYS A 41 -9.53 -10.66 -16.39
C LYS A 41 -10.91 -10.70 -17.06
N LYS A 42 -11.92 -10.07 -16.45
CA LYS A 42 -13.31 -10.06 -16.96
C LYS A 42 -13.42 -9.46 -18.36
N ILE A 43 -12.60 -8.47 -18.69
CA ILE A 43 -12.59 -7.84 -20.03
C ILE A 43 -11.60 -8.50 -21.01
N GLY A 44 -10.97 -9.62 -20.64
CA GLY A 44 -10.00 -10.32 -21.51
C GLY A 44 -8.63 -9.65 -21.63
N HIS A 45 -8.30 -8.68 -20.76
CA HIS A 45 -7.07 -7.90 -20.82
C HIS A 45 -6.24 -8.01 -19.52
N GLU A 46 -5.98 -9.25 -19.08
CA GLU A 46 -5.31 -9.53 -17.80
C GLU A 46 -3.90 -8.90 -17.70
N PHE A 47 -3.22 -8.68 -18.83
CA PHE A 47 -1.93 -8.00 -18.88
C PHE A 47 -1.99 -6.56 -18.35
N LEU A 48 -3.15 -5.89 -18.41
CA LEU A 48 -3.32 -4.54 -17.86
C LEU A 48 -3.11 -4.51 -16.34
N ALA A 49 -3.45 -5.60 -15.64
CA ALA A 49 -3.23 -5.68 -14.20
C ALA A 49 -1.73 -5.69 -13.84
N LYS A 50 -0.83 -6.05 -14.77
CA LYS A 50 0.62 -5.95 -14.56
C LYS A 50 1.13 -4.52 -14.50
N LYS A 51 0.35 -3.57 -15.05
CA LYS A 51 0.68 -2.13 -14.98
C LYS A 51 0.38 -1.55 -13.60
N PHE A 52 -0.46 -2.18 -12.79
CA PHE A 52 -0.78 -1.72 -11.44
C PHE A 52 0.32 -2.15 -10.45
N ASP A 53 1.48 -1.54 -10.62
CA ASP A 53 2.61 -1.61 -9.70
C ASP A 53 2.33 -0.83 -8.40
N LEU A 54 3.30 -0.84 -7.48
CA LEU A 54 3.14 -0.21 -6.18
C LEU A 54 2.90 1.31 -6.30
N GLN A 55 3.55 1.95 -7.27
CA GLN A 55 3.38 3.37 -7.53
C GLN A 55 1.94 3.67 -7.98
N MET A 56 1.40 2.92 -8.95
CA MET A 56 -0.01 3.09 -9.35
C MET A 56 -0.98 2.81 -8.20
N LEU A 57 -0.72 1.80 -7.38
CA LEU A 57 -1.56 1.51 -6.21
C LEU A 57 -1.57 2.65 -5.21
N ARG A 58 -0.41 3.27 -4.96
CA ARG A 58 -0.29 4.47 -4.11
C ARG A 58 -1.14 5.62 -4.64
N GLU A 59 -0.95 5.99 -5.90
CA GLU A 59 -1.71 7.08 -6.54
C GLU A 59 -3.23 6.81 -6.52
N LEU A 60 -3.64 5.59 -6.85
CA LEU A 60 -5.06 5.23 -6.83
C LEU A 60 -5.65 5.27 -5.43
N SER A 61 -4.91 4.83 -4.42
CA SER A 61 -5.36 4.89 -3.03
C SER A 61 -5.55 6.32 -2.56
N LEU A 62 -4.66 7.23 -2.97
CA LEU A 62 -4.77 8.65 -2.65
C LEU A 62 -6.02 9.26 -3.29
N VAL A 63 -6.22 9.06 -4.58
CA VAL A 63 -7.42 9.56 -5.30
C VAL A 63 -8.70 8.98 -4.70
N PHE A 64 -8.71 7.69 -4.39
CA PHE A 64 -9.85 7.02 -3.77
C PHE A 64 -10.19 7.61 -2.40
N MET A 65 -9.18 7.79 -1.54
CA MET A 65 -9.36 8.33 -0.20
C MET A 65 -9.73 9.82 -0.21
N GLU A 66 -9.17 10.62 -1.12
CA GLU A 66 -9.57 12.02 -1.31
C GLU A 66 -11.04 12.12 -1.72
N HIS A 67 -11.47 11.28 -2.67
CA HIS A 67 -12.87 11.22 -3.08
C HIS A 67 -13.77 10.79 -1.91
N LEU A 68 -13.41 9.72 -1.19
CA LEU A 68 -14.16 9.22 -0.05
C LEU A 68 -14.30 10.28 1.05
N LYS A 69 -13.22 11.00 1.35
CA LYS A 69 -13.22 12.13 2.30
C LYS A 69 -14.18 13.24 1.85
N GLY A 70 -14.19 13.57 0.56
CA GLY A 70 -15.12 14.55 0.00
C GLY A 70 -16.59 14.13 0.13
N GLN A 71 -16.89 12.84 -0.06
CA GLN A 71 -18.24 12.29 0.10
C GLN A 71 -18.71 12.25 1.55
N LEU A 72 -17.78 12.09 2.49
CA LEU A 72 -18.09 11.94 3.92
C LEU A 72 -17.94 13.25 4.72
N LYS A 73 -17.70 14.39 4.07
CA LYS A 73 -17.45 15.69 4.70
C LYS A 73 -18.54 16.13 5.70
N ASP A 74 -19.78 15.70 5.49
CA ASP A 74 -20.94 16.05 6.31
C ASP A 74 -21.22 15.01 7.41
N VAL A 75 -20.42 13.95 7.48
CA VAL A 75 -20.51 12.90 8.51
C VAL A 75 -19.58 13.28 9.67
N PRO A 76 -20.09 13.53 10.90
CA PRO A 76 -19.27 13.98 12.03
C PRO A 76 -18.10 13.03 12.37
N ALA A 77 -18.30 11.72 12.15
CA ALA A 77 -17.29 10.68 12.36
C ALA A 77 -16.15 10.68 11.31
N ALA A 78 -16.32 11.38 10.18
CA ALA A 78 -15.32 11.46 9.10
C ALA A 78 -14.19 12.47 9.39
N SER A 79 -14.29 13.24 10.46
CA SER A 79 -13.23 14.15 10.92
C SER A 79 -11.94 13.42 11.33
N GLY A 80 -11.99 12.09 11.50
CA GLY A 80 -10.89 11.25 11.97
C GLY A 80 -10.17 10.41 10.91
N PHE A 81 -10.28 10.71 9.60
CA PHE A 81 -9.47 10.02 8.57
C PHE A 81 -7.99 10.47 8.61
N ASP A 82 -7.29 10.22 9.72
CA ASP A 82 -5.82 10.23 9.75
C ASP A 82 -5.34 8.90 9.15
N SER A 83 -5.18 8.90 7.83
CA SER A 83 -4.74 7.75 7.05
C SER A 83 -3.44 8.08 6.33
N ASN A 84 -2.50 7.14 6.37
CA ASN A 84 -1.25 7.22 5.61
C ASN A 84 -1.47 7.07 4.09
N LEU A 85 -2.64 6.58 3.66
CA LEU A 85 -3.05 6.57 2.25
C LEU A 85 -3.33 7.98 1.71
N LEU A 86 -3.66 8.95 2.57
CA LEU A 86 -3.87 10.35 2.20
C LEU A 86 -2.57 11.18 2.23
N LYS A 87 -1.46 10.62 2.72
CA LYS A 87 -0.19 11.34 2.86
C LYS A 87 0.61 11.24 1.57
N ARG A 88 0.80 12.37 0.88
CA ARG A 88 1.68 12.44 -0.29
C ARG A 88 3.13 12.13 0.06
N ASN A 89 3.57 12.63 1.21
CA ASN A 89 4.91 12.37 1.71
C ASN A 89 4.88 11.23 2.71
N VAL A 90 5.90 10.37 2.65
CA VAL A 90 6.17 9.39 3.69
C VAL A 90 6.40 10.16 5.00
N SER A 91 5.87 9.67 6.11
CA SER A 91 6.10 10.32 7.41
C SER A 91 7.60 10.41 7.73
N ASP A 92 7.98 11.42 8.51
CA ASP A 92 9.39 11.69 8.85
C ASP A 92 10.09 10.47 9.47
N SER A 93 9.34 9.61 10.16
CA SER A 93 9.86 8.36 10.75
C SER A 93 10.31 7.34 9.70
N PHE A 94 9.65 7.26 8.55
CA PHE A 94 9.93 6.28 7.49
C PHE A 94 10.77 6.88 6.36
N SER A 95 10.79 8.21 6.20
CA SER A 95 11.50 8.88 5.11
C SER A 95 13.02 8.71 5.18
N SER A 96 13.58 8.54 6.38
CA SER A 96 15.01 8.31 6.59
C SER A 96 15.42 6.83 6.61
N MET A 97 14.46 5.89 6.62
CA MET A 97 14.76 4.46 6.76
C MET A 97 15.46 3.90 5.52
N THR A 98 16.54 3.15 5.74
CA THR A 98 17.21 2.36 4.70
C THR A 98 16.43 1.08 4.38
N ILE A 99 16.86 0.33 3.36
CA ILE A 99 16.21 -0.95 3.01
C ILE A 99 16.36 -1.95 4.17
N GLU A 100 17.52 -1.92 4.82
CA GLU A 100 17.83 -2.74 5.98
C GLU A 100 16.89 -2.47 7.16
N ASP A 101 16.56 -1.19 7.40
CA ASP A 101 15.63 -0.76 8.44
C ASP A 101 14.18 -1.19 8.15
N LEU A 102 13.83 -1.36 6.87
CA LEU A 102 12.49 -1.78 6.43
C LEU A 102 12.30 -3.30 6.46
N ASN A 103 13.37 -4.08 6.59
CA ASN A 103 13.30 -5.55 6.59
C ASN A 103 12.27 -6.14 7.59
N PRO A 104 12.10 -5.64 8.83
CA PRO A 104 11.10 -6.19 9.75
C PRO A 104 9.66 -6.06 9.26
N PHE A 105 9.37 -5.07 8.42
CA PHE A 105 8.03 -4.80 7.86
C PHE A 105 7.77 -5.63 6.60
N ILE A 106 8.81 -5.87 5.79
CA ILE A 106 8.71 -6.61 4.52
C ILE A 106 8.86 -8.11 4.74
N CYS A 107 9.80 -8.50 5.59
CA CYS A 107 10.14 -9.86 5.92
C CYS A 107 9.60 -10.18 7.31
N SER A 108 8.28 -10.31 7.44
CA SER A 108 7.72 -10.99 8.61
C SER A 108 8.33 -12.39 8.65
N ASP A 109 9.15 -12.66 9.67
CA ASP A 109 9.80 -13.93 9.92
C ASP A 109 8.78 -15.07 9.70
N LYS A 110 9.02 -15.94 8.71
CA LYS A 110 8.09 -17.04 8.36
C LYS A 110 7.77 -17.92 9.57
N ARG A 111 8.61 -17.89 10.61
CA ARG A 111 8.47 -18.63 11.87
C ARG A 111 7.30 -18.19 12.75
N LYS A 112 6.82 -16.94 12.68
CA LYS A 112 5.68 -16.49 13.52
C LYS A 112 4.32 -16.94 12.99
N ARG A 113 4.15 -17.09 11.67
CA ARG A 113 2.86 -17.55 11.08
C ARG A 113 2.51 -19.01 11.35
N MET A 114 3.50 -19.85 11.72
CA MET A 114 3.26 -21.25 12.08
C MET A 114 3.14 -21.47 13.60
N ALA A 115 3.41 -20.45 14.41
CA ALA A 115 3.28 -20.52 15.87
C ALA A 115 1.88 -20.11 16.35
N ASP A 116 1.14 -19.35 15.55
CA ASP A 116 -0.25 -18.94 15.81
C ASP A 116 -1.27 -19.78 15.01
N MET A 117 -0.89 -21.00 14.58
CA MET A 117 -1.77 -22.02 13.99
C MET A 117 -1.90 -23.23 14.90
#